data_AF-A0AA39HZJ6-F1
#
_entry.id   AF-A0AA39HZJ6-F1
#
_cell.length_a   1.000
_cell.length_b   1.000
_cell.length_c   1.000
_cell.angle_alpha   90.00
_cell.angle_beta   90.00
_cell.angle_gamma   90.00
#
_symmetry.space_group_name_H-M   'P 1'
#
loop_
_entity.id
_entity.type
_entity.pdbx_description
1 polymer ?
#
loop_
_entity_poly.entity_id
_entity_poly.type
_entity_poly.pdbx_seq_one_letter_code
_entity_poly.pdbx_strand_id
1 'polypeptide(L)'
;MTDSGSGTDSDDDVIFRRERKLFKKNRILKKELASWKAKCKEICSSSKCLRKELASWKEKCKEAETFSSLPENDNHLLKRIPYLRDYKQLELENSTLRRALEKSTINVNTPSNAAHFNDFNHPEQPSTSSNSSSSSKRSIVDASQSSSQKIIVLRTRRKAATAASEAMASRSSDVKSERNSPDEVPESYQQAVDQNNTLDDDAIESQGSSPRVSECFPTPSVSGGQLLERFNSIITRKRPKRSPEKEEVYECNECHKQFKLAGSRPSILKYHVGKHEDYRILCPKVGCDKMLLNRSLKCHMRDVHKVSMAQLTTSEKGYVSEQSDIFHTQMNDLITKYFPDYRDPRIQSSKRWKGIPRDVFDIDDDDERSMAEQANGQRELTAEERRSELNAERIRTYTANVPAEYREEIRAILREQVERTNYDFVGSQRRLEILLQSIDRMRQRMERLLNQLSRRYPEHRLRFSGEN
;
A
#
# COMPACT_ATOMS: atom_id res chain seq x y z
N MET A 1 54.98 -24.81 25.50
CA MET A 1 53.78 -25.15 26.30
C MET A 1 52.64 -24.30 25.77
N THR A 2 51.98 -24.77 24.71
CA THR A 2 50.86 -24.08 24.05
C THR A 2 49.59 -24.82 24.42
N ASP A 3 48.86 -24.25 25.36
CA ASP A 3 47.63 -24.81 25.92
C ASP A 3 46.49 -24.61 24.90
N SER A 4 46.04 -25.70 24.31
CA SER A 4 45.03 -25.73 23.25
C SER A 4 43.69 -26.15 23.86
N GLY A 5 43.07 -25.22 24.59
CA GLY A 5 41.75 -25.42 25.19
C GLY A 5 40.65 -25.35 24.13
N SER A 6 40.26 -26.50 23.58
CA SER A 6 39.05 -26.64 22.77
C SER A 6 37.80 -26.54 23.66
N GLY A 7 37.30 -25.33 23.84
CA GLY A 7 36.03 -25.07 24.52
C GLY A 7 34.86 -25.54 23.66
N THR A 8 34.36 -26.74 23.92
CA THR A 8 33.04 -27.16 23.46
C THR A 8 32.01 -26.39 24.29
N ASP A 9 31.43 -25.33 23.72
CA ASP A 9 30.24 -24.69 24.29
C ASP A 9 29.18 -25.77 24.50
N SER A 10 28.89 -26.11 25.77
CA SER A 10 27.90 -27.12 26.13
C SER A 10 26.53 -26.71 25.57
N ASP A 11 25.78 -27.66 24.99
CA ASP A 11 24.46 -27.41 24.39
C ASP A 11 23.48 -26.68 25.34
N ASP A 12 23.68 -26.82 26.66
CA ASP A 12 22.93 -26.12 27.69
C ASP A 12 23.04 -24.58 27.59
N ASP A 13 24.20 -24.05 27.19
CA ASP A 13 24.45 -22.61 27.07
C ASP A 13 23.66 -21.99 25.90
N VAL A 14 23.43 -22.78 24.85
CA VAL A 14 22.60 -22.40 23.69
C VAL A 14 21.13 -22.35 24.10
N ILE A 15 20.67 -23.32 24.91
CA ILE A 15 19.31 -23.39 25.43
C ILE A 15 19.03 -22.19 26.35
N PHE A 16 19.93 -21.89 27.30
CA PHE A 16 19.80 -20.74 28.20
C PHE A 16 19.74 -19.40 27.45
N ARG A 17 20.56 -19.21 26.40
CA ARG A 17 20.49 -17.99 25.57
C ARG A 17 19.16 -17.86 24.84
N ARG A 18 18.56 -18.97 24.39
CA ARG A 18 17.26 -18.99 23.71
C ARG A 18 16.11 -18.65 24.68
N GLU A 19 16.11 -19.23 25.86
CA GLU A 19 15.09 -18.96 26.89
C GLU A 19 15.15 -17.51 27.38
N ARG A 20 16.34 -16.96 27.58
CA ARG A 20 16.53 -15.55 27.97
C ARG A 20 15.97 -14.58 26.93
N LYS A 21 16.10 -14.91 25.63
CA LYS A 21 15.50 -14.12 24.53
C LYS A 21 13.97 -14.21 24.55
N LEU A 22 13.41 -15.40 24.78
CA LEU A 22 11.95 -15.58 24.88
C LEU A 22 11.36 -14.83 26.08
N PHE A 23 12.05 -14.85 27.22
CA PHE A 23 11.62 -14.13 28.42
C PHE A 23 11.60 -12.61 28.20
N LYS A 24 12.62 -12.05 27.54
CA LYS A 24 12.65 -10.62 27.16
C LYS A 24 11.49 -10.26 26.22
N LYS A 25 11.22 -11.08 25.20
CA LYS A 25 10.09 -10.86 24.28
C LYS A 25 8.74 -10.89 25.01
N ASN A 26 8.53 -11.87 25.89
CA ASN A 26 7.29 -11.99 26.66
C ASN A 26 7.08 -10.78 27.61
N ARG A 27 8.15 -10.24 28.19
CA ARG A 27 8.09 -9.03 29.02
C ARG A 27 7.67 -7.79 28.22
N ILE A 28 8.13 -7.65 26.98
CA ILE A 28 7.74 -6.53 26.08
C ILE A 28 6.26 -6.67 25.71
N LEU A 29 5.82 -7.85 25.28
CA LEU A 29 4.42 -8.11 24.92
C LEU A 29 3.45 -7.85 26.08
N LYS A 30 3.84 -8.19 27.32
CA LYS A 30 3.04 -7.88 28.51
C LYS A 30 2.88 -6.37 28.74
N LYS A 31 3.93 -5.58 28.49
CA LYS A 31 3.87 -4.11 28.61
C LYS A 31 2.98 -3.50 27.52
N GLU A 32 3.10 -3.96 26.28
CA GLU A 32 2.27 -3.50 25.17
C GLU A 32 0.79 -3.84 25.38
N LEU A 33 0.48 -5.06 25.83
CA LEU A 33 -0.88 -5.46 26.16
C LEU A 33 -1.47 -4.61 27.29
N ALA A 34 -0.67 -4.26 28.30
CA ALA A 34 -1.11 -3.37 29.38
C ALA A 34 -1.40 -1.95 28.87
N SER A 35 -0.53 -1.40 28.01
CA SER A 35 -0.74 -0.10 27.36
C SER A 35 -2.01 -0.09 26.50
N TRP A 36 -2.24 -1.15 25.72
CA TRP A 36 -3.43 -1.27 24.88
C TRP A 36 -4.71 -1.35 25.72
N LYS A 37 -4.72 -2.13 26.81
CA LYS A 37 -5.83 -2.18 27.76
C LYS A 37 -6.13 -0.82 28.40
N ALA A 38 -5.11 -0.05 28.74
CA ALA A 38 -5.28 1.31 29.27
C ALA A 38 -5.94 2.24 28.24
N LYS A 39 -5.47 2.22 26.99
CA LYS A 39 -6.02 3.02 25.89
C LYS A 39 -7.47 2.63 25.55
N CYS A 40 -7.80 1.34 25.57
CA CYS A 40 -9.19 0.89 25.41
C CYS A 40 -10.10 1.35 26.55
N LYS A 41 -9.60 1.39 27.80
CA LYS A 41 -10.36 1.88 28.96
C LYS A 41 -10.64 3.39 28.86
N GLU A 42 -9.68 4.15 28.36
CA GLU A 42 -9.83 5.59 28.10
C GLU A 42 -10.89 5.84 27.02
N ILE A 43 -10.79 5.16 25.86
CA ILE A 43 -11.78 5.27 24.77
C ILE A 43 -13.18 4.84 25.24
N CYS A 44 -13.28 3.78 26.04
CA CYS A 44 -14.56 3.32 26.59
C CYS A 44 -15.18 4.35 27.56
N SER A 45 -14.34 5.03 28.35
CA SER A 45 -14.78 6.10 29.26
C SER A 45 -15.28 7.32 28.48
N SER A 46 -14.58 7.72 27.42
CA SER A 46 -14.99 8.81 26.53
C SER A 46 -16.29 8.49 25.78
N SER A 47 -16.48 7.24 25.32
CA SER A 47 -17.73 6.79 24.70
C SER A 47 -18.94 6.83 25.66
N LYS A 48 -18.71 6.60 26.96
CA LYS A 48 -19.76 6.75 27.98
C LYS A 48 -20.08 8.22 28.26
N CYS A 49 -19.09 9.11 28.21
CA CYS A 49 -19.28 10.55 28.34
C CYS A 49 -20.10 11.12 27.18
N LEU A 50 -19.74 10.76 25.94
CA LEU A 50 -20.47 11.17 24.73
C LEU A 50 -21.91 10.63 24.69
N ARG A 51 -22.16 9.41 25.20
CA ARG A 51 -23.52 8.89 25.32
C ARG A 51 -24.38 9.64 26.33
N LYS A 52 -23.78 10.11 27.44
CA LYS A 52 -24.48 10.95 28.43
C LYS A 52 -24.76 12.34 27.88
N GLU A 53 -23.81 12.94 27.18
CA GLU A 53 -24.01 14.23 26.52
C GLU A 53 -25.07 14.15 25.43
N LEU A 54 -25.04 13.11 24.58
CA LEU A 54 -26.06 12.91 23.55
C LEU A 54 -27.46 12.67 24.15
N ALA A 55 -27.55 11.98 25.28
CA ALA A 55 -28.81 11.79 26.00
C ALA A 55 -29.33 13.11 26.60
N SER A 56 -28.45 13.91 27.21
CA SER A 56 -28.78 15.25 27.70
C SER A 56 -29.22 16.18 26.56
N TRP A 57 -28.58 16.08 25.40
CA TRP A 57 -28.95 16.85 24.21
C TRP A 57 -30.33 16.45 23.69
N LYS A 58 -30.64 15.14 23.66
CA LYS A 58 -31.96 14.64 23.26
C LYS A 58 -33.09 15.06 24.21
N GLU A 59 -32.84 15.16 25.52
CA GLU A 59 -33.85 15.72 26.44
C GLU A 59 -34.07 17.21 26.21
N LYS A 60 -32.99 18.00 26.03
CA LYS A 60 -33.09 19.42 25.69
C LYS A 60 -33.84 19.67 24.37
N CYS A 61 -33.67 18.80 23.38
CA CYS A 61 -34.44 18.87 22.13
C CYS A 61 -35.93 18.54 22.34
N LYS A 62 -36.28 17.58 23.21
CA LYS A 62 -37.68 17.27 23.52
C LYS A 62 -38.38 18.42 24.28
N GLU A 63 -37.65 19.08 25.18
CA GLU A 63 -38.16 20.29 25.86
C GLU A 63 -38.41 21.41 24.84
N ALA A 64 -37.52 21.60 23.86
CA ALA A 64 -37.72 22.59 22.80
C ALA A 64 -38.92 22.26 21.89
N GLU A 65 -39.15 20.99 21.55
CA GLU A 65 -40.32 20.56 20.76
C GLU A 65 -41.65 20.80 21.50
N THR A 66 -41.68 20.65 22.83
CA THR A 66 -42.87 21.00 23.63
C THR A 66 -43.18 22.50 23.68
N PHE A 67 -42.21 23.36 23.33
CA PHE A 67 -42.44 24.81 23.21
C PHE A 67 -42.97 25.24 21.84
N SER A 68 -42.82 24.41 20.80
CA SER A 68 -43.30 24.71 19.44
C SER A 68 -44.80 24.49 19.23
N SER A 69 -45.54 24.00 20.23
CA SER A 69 -46.99 23.77 20.15
C SER A 69 -47.85 24.84 20.85
N LEU A 70 -47.30 26.00 21.20
CA LEU A 70 -48.06 27.12 21.79
C LEU A 70 -48.54 28.10 20.71
N PRO A 71 -49.79 28.61 20.78
CA PRO A 71 -50.34 29.51 19.77
C PRO A 71 -49.64 30.88 19.77
N GLU A 72 -49.46 31.45 18.56
CA GLU A 72 -48.61 32.60 18.21
C GLU A 72 -48.92 33.97 18.87
N ASN A 73 -49.82 34.05 19.84
CA ASN A 73 -50.17 35.31 20.49
C ASN A 73 -49.56 35.40 21.90
N ASP A 74 -48.24 35.59 22.00
CA ASP A 74 -47.61 36.18 23.21
C ASP A 74 -46.19 36.71 22.95
N ASN A 75 -46.11 37.95 22.48
CA ASN A 75 -44.86 38.67 22.22
C ASN A 75 -44.08 39.09 23.49
N HIS A 76 -44.59 38.79 24.69
CA HIS A 76 -43.93 39.17 25.94
C HIS A 76 -42.86 38.20 26.42
N LEU A 77 -42.84 36.94 25.92
CA LEU A 77 -41.84 35.93 26.34
C LEU A 77 -40.50 36.04 25.59
N LEU A 78 -40.47 36.68 24.42
CA LEU A 78 -39.23 36.91 23.64
C LEU A 78 -38.23 37.87 24.30
N LYS A 79 -38.62 38.57 25.38
CA LYS A 79 -37.70 39.43 26.16
C LYS A 79 -36.91 38.69 27.24
N ARG A 80 -37.20 37.42 27.52
CA ARG A 80 -36.65 36.72 28.70
C ARG A 80 -35.62 35.61 28.40
N ILE A 81 -35.32 35.33 27.13
CA ILE A 81 -34.37 34.28 26.73
C ILE A 81 -33.28 34.89 25.83
N PRO A 82 -32.05 35.12 26.34
CA PRO A 82 -30.96 35.76 25.58
C PRO A 82 -30.61 35.03 24.27
N TYR A 83 -30.62 33.69 24.29
CA TYR A 83 -30.19 32.86 23.16
C TYR A 83 -31.11 32.91 21.93
N LEU A 84 -32.40 33.24 22.10
CA LEU A 84 -33.34 33.36 20.97
C LEU A 84 -33.17 34.68 20.21
N ARG A 85 -32.64 35.72 20.86
CA ARG A 85 -32.27 36.98 20.19
C ARG A 85 -31.08 36.75 19.26
N ASP A 86 -30.08 36.02 19.74
CA ASP A 86 -28.87 35.72 18.97
C ASP A 86 -29.18 34.83 17.76
N TYR A 87 -30.09 33.87 17.91
CA TYR A 87 -30.55 33.04 16.78
C TYR A 87 -31.28 33.86 15.70
N LYS A 88 -32.22 34.74 16.09
CA LYS A 88 -32.91 35.61 15.13
C LYS A 88 -31.97 36.62 14.47
N GLN A 89 -30.95 37.08 15.18
CA GLN A 89 -29.91 37.95 14.64
C GLN A 89 -29.08 37.22 13.57
N LEU A 90 -28.67 35.98 13.86
CA LEU A 90 -27.96 35.10 12.91
C LEU A 90 -28.80 34.77 11.66
N GLU A 91 -30.12 34.61 11.82
CA GLU A 91 -31.03 34.37 10.70
C GLU A 91 -31.18 35.61 9.81
N LEU A 92 -31.22 36.80 10.40
CA LEU A 92 -31.23 38.08 9.68
C LEU A 92 -29.90 38.34 8.96
N GLU A 93 -28.77 38.03 9.59
CA GLU A 93 -27.44 38.12 8.98
C GLU A 93 -27.30 37.16 7.80
N ASN A 94 -27.74 35.90 7.93
CA ASN A 94 -27.76 34.93 6.83
C ASN A 94 -28.67 35.36 5.67
N SER A 95 -29.86 35.92 5.97
CA SER A 95 -30.74 36.50 4.95
C SER A 95 -30.06 37.64 4.20
N THR A 96 -29.29 38.47 4.91
CA THR A 96 -28.61 39.63 4.32
C THR A 96 -27.47 39.19 3.43
N LEU A 97 -26.69 38.18 3.86
CA LEU A 97 -25.63 37.56 3.06
C LEU A 97 -26.17 36.89 1.79
N ARG A 98 -27.31 36.18 1.85
CA ARG A 98 -27.93 35.60 0.65
C ARG A 98 -28.34 36.65 -0.38
N ARG A 99 -28.95 37.75 0.05
CA ARG A 99 -29.30 38.87 -0.84
C ARG A 99 -28.08 39.59 -1.41
N ALA A 100 -26.99 39.67 -0.64
CA ALA A 100 -25.73 40.24 -1.13
C ALA A 100 -25.10 39.35 -2.21
N LEU A 101 -25.14 38.03 -2.02
CA LEU A 101 -24.66 37.06 -3.01
C LEU A 101 -25.48 37.12 -4.31
N GLU A 102 -26.81 37.14 -4.21
CA GLU A 102 -27.69 37.24 -5.39
C GLU A 102 -27.45 38.54 -6.19
N LYS A 103 -27.20 39.66 -5.51
CA LYS A 103 -26.83 40.92 -6.17
C LYS A 103 -25.46 40.86 -6.85
N SER A 104 -24.51 40.10 -6.31
CA SER A 104 -23.17 39.95 -6.90
C SER A 104 -23.18 39.08 -8.17
N THR A 105 -24.10 38.12 -8.26
CA THR A 105 -24.24 37.24 -9.43
C THR A 105 -24.92 37.89 -10.65
N ILE A 106 -25.61 39.03 -10.47
CA ILE A 106 -26.34 39.68 -11.56
C ILE A 106 -25.47 40.66 -12.37
N ASN A 107 -24.26 41.01 -11.91
CA ASN A 107 -23.47 42.09 -12.51
C ASN A 107 -22.29 41.65 -13.39
N VAL A 108 -22.29 40.42 -13.91
CA VAL A 108 -21.32 39.97 -14.92
C VAL A 108 -22.10 39.33 -16.06
N ASN A 109 -22.73 40.16 -16.90
CA ASN A 109 -23.02 39.87 -18.31
C ASN A 109 -23.64 41.10 -18.98
N THR A 110 -22.79 42.02 -19.40
CA THR A 110 -23.00 42.76 -20.65
C THR A 110 -21.68 42.78 -21.41
N PRO A 111 -21.71 42.42 -22.69
CA PRO A 111 -21.29 43.42 -23.65
C PRO A 111 -22.34 43.65 -24.74
N SER A 112 -22.43 44.93 -25.07
CA SER A 112 -23.00 45.51 -26.27
C SER A 112 -22.46 44.83 -27.53
N ASN A 113 -23.34 44.42 -28.44
CA ASN A 113 -23.20 44.68 -29.88
C ASN A 113 -24.52 44.41 -30.60
N ALA A 114 -25.05 45.48 -31.17
CA ALA A 114 -26.16 45.47 -32.12
C ALA A 114 -25.60 45.38 -33.55
N ALA A 115 -26.14 44.46 -34.37
CA ALA A 115 -26.45 44.69 -35.79
C ALA A 115 -27.01 43.41 -36.46
N HIS A 116 -28.22 43.53 -37.03
CA HIS A 116 -28.75 42.92 -38.26
C HIS A 116 -28.50 41.43 -38.60
N PHE A 117 -29.57 40.61 -38.66
CA PHE A 117 -30.21 40.17 -39.92
C PHE A 117 -31.50 39.35 -39.67
N ASN A 118 -32.37 39.35 -40.68
CA ASN A 118 -33.79 38.96 -40.72
C ASN A 118 -34.12 37.45 -40.75
N ASP A 119 -35.39 37.17 -40.41
CA ASP A 119 -36.35 36.18 -40.94
C ASP A 119 -36.02 34.67 -40.96
N PHE A 120 -36.88 33.85 -40.34
CA PHE A 120 -37.81 32.94 -41.04
C PHE A 120 -38.79 32.22 -40.08
N ASN A 121 -39.92 31.82 -40.66
CA ASN A 121 -41.23 31.49 -40.07
C ASN A 121 -41.37 30.24 -39.16
N HIS A 122 -42.43 30.31 -38.33
CA HIS A 122 -43.31 29.27 -37.75
C HIS A 122 -43.76 28.14 -38.74
N PRO A 123 -44.49 27.04 -38.37
CA PRO A 123 -45.44 26.90 -37.24
C PRO A 123 -45.58 25.52 -36.51
N GLU A 124 -46.37 25.56 -35.43
CA GLU A 124 -47.40 24.58 -34.97
C GLU A 124 -47.11 23.21 -34.28
N GLN A 125 -47.54 23.19 -33.01
CA GLN A 125 -48.22 22.20 -32.13
C GLN A 125 -49.02 21.05 -32.85
N PRO A 126 -49.50 19.95 -32.19
CA PRO A 126 -50.07 19.95 -30.83
C PRO A 126 -49.94 18.67 -29.94
N SER A 127 -50.50 18.85 -28.75
CA SER A 127 -50.71 17.99 -27.59
C SER A 127 -51.81 16.91 -27.70
N THR A 128 -51.70 15.85 -26.89
CA THR A 128 -52.77 15.03 -26.25
C THR A 128 -52.11 14.34 -25.03
N SER A 129 -52.51 14.40 -23.75
CA SER A 129 -53.77 14.24 -22.98
C SER A 129 -54.19 12.78 -22.65
N SER A 130 -54.36 12.53 -21.34
CA SER A 130 -55.25 11.53 -20.69
C SER A 130 -54.79 10.03 -20.71
N ASN A 131 -55.08 9.12 -19.76
CA ASN A 131 -56.10 9.03 -18.72
C ASN A 131 -55.81 7.87 -17.71
N SER A 132 -56.27 8.08 -16.46
CA SER A 132 -56.95 7.17 -15.50
C SER A 132 -56.56 5.67 -15.35
N SER A 133 -56.13 5.25 -14.15
CA SER A 133 -56.92 4.56 -13.10
C SER A 133 -56.96 3.01 -13.14
N SER A 134 -56.60 2.34 -12.05
CA SER A 134 -57.55 1.54 -11.24
C SER A 134 -56.87 0.58 -10.25
N SER A 135 -57.54 0.48 -9.12
CA SER A 135 -57.32 -0.27 -7.90
C SER A 135 -57.50 -1.79 -8.01
N SER A 136 -56.76 -2.56 -7.22
CA SER A 136 -57.20 -3.89 -6.80
C SER A 136 -56.68 -4.25 -5.39
N LYS A 137 -57.61 -4.29 -4.43
CA LYS A 137 -57.43 -4.84 -3.08
C LYS A 137 -57.67 -6.36 -3.15
N ARG A 138 -56.76 -7.17 -2.62
CA ARG A 138 -57.04 -8.55 -2.21
C ARG A 138 -56.62 -8.76 -0.76
N SER A 139 -57.59 -9.13 0.06
CA SER A 139 -57.42 -9.64 1.40
C SER A 139 -56.88 -11.07 1.36
N ILE A 140 -55.99 -11.42 2.28
CA ILE A 140 -55.71 -12.80 2.67
C ILE A 140 -55.67 -12.80 4.21
N VAL A 141 -56.59 -13.58 4.77
CA VAL A 141 -56.69 -13.93 6.18
C VAL A 141 -56.23 -15.39 6.31
N ASP A 142 -55.60 -15.71 7.44
CA ASP A 142 -55.27 -17.04 7.99
C ASP A 142 -54.09 -17.87 7.43
N ALA A 143 -53.01 -17.91 8.23
CA ALA A 143 -52.20 -19.12 8.46
C ALA A 143 -51.30 -18.93 9.71
N SER A 144 -51.85 -19.17 10.91
CA SER A 144 -51.09 -19.16 12.17
C SER A 144 -51.27 -20.44 12.98
N GLN A 145 -50.82 -21.59 12.47
CA GLN A 145 -50.70 -22.84 13.24
C GLN A 145 -49.69 -23.80 12.57
N SER A 146 -48.39 -23.62 12.81
CA SER A 146 -47.36 -24.59 12.34
C SER A 146 -45.99 -24.48 13.04
N SER A 147 -45.70 -23.40 13.79
CA SER A 147 -44.34 -23.16 14.31
C SER A 147 -43.94 -23.96 15.56
N SER A 148 -44.87 -24.62 16.26
CA SER A 148 -44.54 -25.25 17.55
C SER A 148 -44.00 -26.68 17.45
N GLN A 149 -44.16 -27.37 16.31
CA GLN A 149 -43.67 -28.75 16.14
C GLN A 149 -42.23 -28.86 15.59
N LYS A 150 -41.68 -27.78 15.00
CA LYS A 150 -40.32 -27.80 14.41
C LYS A 150 -39.19 -27.55 15.41
N ILE A 151 -39.46 -27.01 16.60
CA ILE A 151 -38.44 -26.71 17.62
C ILE A 151 -37.96 -27.96 18.37
N ILE A 152 -38.79 -29.01 18.45
CA ILE A 152 -38.46 -30.24 19.19
C ILE A 152 -37.48 -31.13 18.38
N VAL A 153 -37.62 -31.18 17.05
CA VAL A 153 -36.75 -31.97 16.16
C VAL A 153 -35.33 -31.41 16.03
N LEU A 154 -35.15 -30.10 16.25
CA LEU A 154 -33.83 -29.46 16.18
C LEU A 154 -33.01 -29.61 17.47
N ARG A 155 -33.65 -29.81 18.62
CA ARG A 155 -32.95 -30.04 19.90
C ARG A 155 -32.38 -31.47 20.01
N THR A 156 -33.02 -32.46 19.41
CA THR A 156 -32.52 -33.85 19.38
C THR A 156 -31.30 -34.02 18.46
N ARG A 157 -31.24 -33.31 17.33
CA ARG A 157 -30.07 -33.36 16.43
C ARG A 157 -28.80 -32.71 17.01
N ARG A 158 -28.92 -31.67 17.83
CA ARG A 158 -27.75 -31.04 18.50
C ARG A 158 -27.12 -31.93 19.56
N LYS A 159 -27.92 -32.71 20.30
CA LYS A 159 -27.40 -33.64 21.32
C LYS A 159 -26.67 -34.84 20.71
N ALA A 160 -27.08 -35.31 19.53
CA ALA A 160 -26.40 -36.39 18.82
C ALA A 160 -25.02 -35.97 18.25
N ALA A 161 -24.89 -34.72 17.80
CA ALA A 161 -23.64 -34.20 17.25
C ALA A 161 -22.55 -33.99 18.32
N THR A 162 -22.93 -33.59 19.55
CA THR A 162 -21.98 -33.44 20.67
C THR A 162 -21.47 -34.79 21.17
N ALA A 163 -22.34 -35.81 21.24
CA ALA A 163 -21.94 -37.16 21.65
C ALA A 163 -20.97 -37.81 20.65
N ALA A 164 -21.13 -37.58 19.35
CA ALA A 164 -20.21 -38.08 18.33
C ALA A 164 -18.82 -37.41 18.39
N SER A 165 -18.76 -36.14 18.79
CA SER A 165 -17.50 -35.41 18.95
C SER A 165 -16.68 -35.88 20.16
N GLU A 166 -17.34 -36.21 21.27
CA GLU A 166 -16.66 -36.74 22.46
C GLU A 166 -16.11 -38.15 22.22
N ALA A 167 -16.82 -39.00 21.48
CA ALA A 167 -16.37 -40.34 21.14
C ALA A 167 -15.12 -40.38 20.23
N MET A 168 -14.90 -39.35 19.40
CA MET A 168 -13.69 -39.28 18.56
C MET A 168 -12.46 -38.76 19.31
N ALA A 169 -12.64 -37.96 20.37
CA ALA A 169 -11.52 -37.46 21.17
C ALA A 169 -10.87 -38.57 22.04
N SER A 170 -11.63 -39.60 22.42
CA SER A 170 -11.15 -40.71 23.24
C SER A 170 -10.30 -41.75 22.49
N ARG A 171 -10.20 -41.69 21.16
CA ARG A 171 -9.50 -42.69 20.33
C ARG A 171 -8.06 -42.33 19.94
N SER A 172 -7.54 -41.18 20.39
CA SER A 172 -6.25 -40.64 19.96
C SER A 172 -5.09 -40.85 20.94
N SER A 173 -5.28 -41.54 22.06
CA SER A 173 -4.25 -41.70 23.10
C SER A 173 -3.44 -43.01 23.06
N ASP A 174 -3.82 -44.00 22.26
CA ASP A 174 -3.22 -45.35 22.32
C ASP A 174 -2.49 -45.77 21.04
N VAL A 175 -1.38 -45.11 20.69
CA VAL A 175 -0.32 -45.70 19.83
C VAL A 175 1.04 -45.09 20.17
N LYS A 176 1.75 -45.65 21.16
CA LYS A 176 3.19 -45.42 21.39
C LYS A 176 3.79 -46.60 22.16
N SER A 177 4.32 -47.59 21.44
CA SER A 177 5.52 -48.36 21.83
C SER A 177 5.78 -49.42 20.77
N GLU A 178 6.96 -49.42 20.16
CA GLU A 178 7.85 -50.59 20.03
C GLU A 178 8.91 -50.40 18.94
N ARG A 179 10.10 -50.95 19.24
CA ARG A 179 11.28 -51.21 18.40
C ARG A 179 12.32 -50.09 18.30
N ASN A 180 13.62 -50.36 18.33
CA ASN A 180 14.47 -51.36 18.99
C ASN A 180 15.91 -50.87 18.74
N SER A 181 16.83 -51.28 19.61
CA SER A 181 18.26 -50.94 19.66
C SER A 181 19.10 -51.34 18.42
N PRO A 182 20.37 -50.88 18.36
CA PRO A 182 21.25 -50.93 17.18
C PRO A 182 22.27 -52.08 17.23
N ASP A 183 22.70 -52.57 16.06
CA ASP A 183 23.89 -53.40 15.89
C ASP A 183 24.68 -53.01 14.62
N GLU A 184 25.95 -52.68 14.86
CA GLU A 184 27.20 -53.10 14.19
C GLU A 184 27.44 -53.04 12.65
N VAL A 185 28.45 -52.20 12.28
CA VAL A 185 29.66 -52.47 11.42
C VAL A 185 29.45 -52.62 9.87
N PRO A 186 30.42 -52.37 8.94
CA PRO A 186 31.82 -51.89 9.03
C PRO A 186 32.24 -50.70 8.13
N GLU A 187 33.37 -50.16 8.55
CA GLU A 187 34.49 -49.51 7.86
C GLU A 187 34.98 -50.22 6.58
N SER A 188 34.92 -49.58 5.40
CA SER A 188 35.88 -49.77 4.29
C SER A 188 35.71 -48.72 3.18
N TYR A 189 36.83 -48.40 2.52
CA TYR A 189 37.03 -47.57 1.31
C TYR A 189 37.32 -46.08 1.47
N GLN A 190 38.53 -45.82 1.96
CA GLN A 190 39.39 -44.72 1.49
C GLN A 190 40.25 -45.25 0.30
N GLN A 191 40.01 -44.80 -0.94
CA GLN A 191 41.01 -44.59 -2.02
C GLN A 191 40.37 -44.54 -3.43
N ALA A 192 40.47 -43.37 -4.08
CA ALA A 192 40.64 -43.11 -5.53
C ALA A 192 40.46 -41.58 -5.68
N VAL A 193 41.49 -40.75 -5.60
CA VAL A 193 42.50 -40.42 -6.63
C VAL A 193 41.90 -40.16 -8.00
N ASP A 194 41.87 -38.86 -8.34
CA ASP A 194 42.12 -38.23 -9.63
C ASP A 194 41.93 -39.10 -10.89
N GLN A 195 40.85 -38.83 -11.64
CA GLN A 195 40.82 -38.72 -13.11
C GLN A 195 39.40 -38.42 -13.62
N ASN A 196 39.34 -37.63 -14.70
CA ASN A 196 38.23 -37.39 -15.64
C ASN A 196 37.73 -35.94 -15.74
N ASN A 197 38.63 -35.07 -16.20
CA ASN A 197 38.30 -34.04 -17.19
C ASN A 197 38.66 -34.62 -18.57
N THR A 198 37.69 -34.87 -19.44
CA THR A 198 37.82 -34.82 -20.91
C THR A 198 36.50 -35.19 -21.58
N LEU A 199 36.06 -34.32 -22.51
CA LEU A 199 35.29 -34.61 -23.75
C LEU A 199 33.79 -34.95 -23.56
N ASP A 200 32.81 -34.48 -24.37
CA ASP A 200 32.80 -34.07 -25.77
C ASP A 200 31.79 -32.94 -26.05
N ASP A 201 32.15 -32.06 -26.99
CA ASP A 201 31.28 -31.13 -27.71
C ASP A 201 30.72 -31.87 -28.94
N ASP A 202 29.41 -32.10 -29.00
CA ASP A 202 28.75 -32.59 -30.23
C ASP A 202 27.77 -31.57 -30.80
N ALA A 203 28.02 -31.30 -32.07
CA ALA A 203 27.31 -30.44 -32.98
C ALA A 203 25.88 -30.94 -33.25
N ILE A 204 24.93 -30.02 -33.28
CA ILE A 204 23.65 -30.25 -33.96
C ILE A 204 23.47 -29.15 -35.01
N GLU A 205 23.66 -29.57 -36.26
CA GLU A 205 23.20 -28.89 -37.46
C GLU A 205 21.66 -28.82 -37.47
N SER A 206 21.12 -27.65 -37.80
CA SER A 206 19.72 -27.53 -38.22
C SER A 206 19.62 -26.51 -39.34
N GLN A 207 19.64 -27.02 -40.57
CA GLN A 207 19.19 -26.32 -41.77
C GLN A 207 17.65 -26.29 -41.80
N GLY A 208 17.06 -25.18 -42.26
CA GLY A 208 15.61 -25.07 -42.41
C GLY A 208 15.14 -23.69 -42.85
N SER A 209 15.11 -23.49 -44.16
CA SER A 209 14.82 -22.29 -44.95
C SER A 209 13.38 -21.77 -44.87
N SER A 210 13.18 -20.43 -44.89
CA SER A 210 12.35 -19.75 -45.92
C SER A 210 12.34 -18.21 -45.81
N PRO A 211 12.05 -17.49 -46.92
CA PRO A 211 12.45 -16.11 -47.13
C PRO A 211 11.29 -15.10 -47.04
N ARG A 212 11.60 -13.81 -46.82
CA ARG A 212 11.12 -12.67 -47.65
C ARG A 212 11.62 -11.31 -47.12
N VAL A 213 12.44 -10.67 -47.97
CA VAL A 213 12.49 -9.25 -48.37
C VAL A 213 12.27 -8.17 -47.29
N SER A 214 13.34 -7.46 -46.93
CA SER A 214 13.27 -6.01 -46.70
C SER A 214 14.67 -5.37 -46.75
N GLU A 215 14.84 -4.60 -47.81
CA GLU A 215 15.66 -3.41 -48.06
C GLU A 215 16.96 -3.12 -47.29
N CYS A 216 17.96 -2.82 -48.13
CA CYS A 216 19.36 -2.56 -47.87
C CYS A 216 19.62 -1.30 -47.03
N PHE A 217 20.41 -1.46 -45.97
CA PHE A 217 21.38 -0.45 -45.55
C PHE A 217 22.79 -1.01 -45.76
N PRO A 218 23.76 -0.25 -46.31
CA PRO A 218 25.11 -0.74 -46.51
C PRO A 218 25.82 -0.88 -45.16
N THR A 219 25.97 -2.12 -44.69
CA THR A 219 26.88 -2.44 -43.58
C THR A 219 28.32 -2.48 -44.09
N PRO A 220 29.27 -1.75 -43.49
CA PRO A 220 30.68 -1.92 -43.82
C PRO A 220 31.13 -3.33 -43.43
N SER A 221 31.67 -4.08 -44.39
CA SER A 221 32.21 -5.43 -44.17
C SER A 221 33.49 -5.34 -43.33
N VAL A 222 33.35 -5.32 -42.01
CA VAL A 222 34.47 -5.49 -41.09
C VAL A 222 34.66 -6.99 -40.89
N SER A 223 35.78 -7.52 -41.39
CA SER A 223 36.15 -8.93 -41.23
C SER A 223 36.08 -9.37 -39.76
N GLY A 224 35.35 -10.46 -39.48
CA GLY A 224 35.03 -10.93 -38.13
C GLY A 224 36.23 -11.24 -37.23
N GLY A 225 37.43 -11.40 -37.79
CA GLY A 225 38.67 -11.63 -37.01
C GLY A 225 39.11 -10.43 -36.18
N GLN A 226 38.93 -9.19 -36.68
CA GLN A 226 39.42 -7.99 -35.99
C GLN A 226 38.56 -7.58 -34.79
N LEU A 227 37.28 -7.96 -34.79
CA LEU A 227 36.39 -7.70 -33.65
C LEU A 227 36.70 -8.60 -32.46
N LEU A 228 37.06 -9.86 -32.71
CA LEU A 228 37.39 -10.81 -31.64
C LEU A 228 38.72 -10.46 -30.95
N GLU A 229 39.74 -10.04 -31.71
CA GLU A 229 41.00 -9.54 -31.13
C GLU A 229 40.80 -8.24 -30.35
N ARG A 230 39.95 -7.32 -30.83
CA ARG A 230 39.62 -6.09 -30.09
C ARG A 230 38.86 -6.40 -28.80
N PHE A 231 37.93 -7.35 -28.82
CA PHE A 231 37.20 -7.80 -27.63
C PHE A 231 38.15 -8.47 -26.61
N ASN A 232 39.04 -9.34 -27.08
CA ASN A 232 40.05 -10.00 -26.25
C ASN A 232 41.06 -8.99 -25.68
N SER A 233 41.44 -7.95 -26.43
CA SER A 233 42.31 -6.86 -25.92
C SER A 233 41.63 -6.03 -24.82
N ILE A 234 40.30 -5.88 -24.85
CA ILE A 234 39.54 -5.17 -23.82
C ILE A 234 39.43 -6.02 -22.54
N ILE A 235 39.26 -7.34 -22.68
CA ILE A 235 39.21 -8.29 -21.55
C ILE A 235 40.60 -8.48 -20.91
N THR A 236 41.67 -8.48 -21.72
CA THR A 236 43.05 -8.72 -21.27
C THR A 236 43.84 -7.47 -20.89
N ARG A 237 43.28 -6.26 -21.06
CA ARG A 237 43.83 -5.05 -20.43
C ARG A 237 43.89 -5.29 -18.93
N LYS A 238 45.08 -5.60 -18.42
CA LYS A 238 45.43 -5.66 -17.00
C LYS A 238 44.78 -4.43 -16.37
N ARG A 239 43.70 -4.66 -15.60
CA ARG A 239 43.02 -3.58 -14.90
C ARG A 239 44.12 -2.79 -14.18
N PRO A 240 44.20 -1.45 -14.38
CA PRO A 240 45.25 -0.67 -13.73
C PRO A 240 45.27 -1.09 -12.27
N LYS A 241 46.44 -1.49 -11.76
CA LYS A 241 46.62 -1.90 -10.36
C LYS A 241 46.00 -0.77 -9.54
N ARG A 242 44.78 -0.98 -9.04
CA ARG A 242 44.13 0.01 -8.18
C ARG A 242 45.12 0.20 -7.05
N SER A 243 45.48 1.45 -6.80
CA SER A 243 46.22 1.77 -5.59
C SER A 243 45.53 1.04 -4.44
N PRO A 244 46.28 0.46 -3.49
CA PRO A 244 45.70 -0.17 -2.31
C PRO A 244 44.89 0.88 -1.56
N GLU A 245 43.63 1.02 -1.95
CA GLU A 245 42.64 1.87 -1.35
C GLU A 245 42.47 1.33 0.07
N LYS A 246 42.66 2.20 1.05
CA LYS A 246 42.70 1.82 2.46
C LYS A 246 41.43 1.02 2.78
N GLU A 247 41.58 -0.29 3.01
CA GLU A 247 40.48 -1.14 3.40
C GLU A 247 40.07 -0.77 4.83
N GLU A 248 38.92 -0.09 4.95
CA GLU A 248 38.35 0.21 6.26
C GLU A 248 37.64 -1.04 6.78
N VAL A 249 37.99 -1.41 8.02
CA VAL A 249 37.39 -2.54 8.74
C VAL A 249 36.39 -1.99 9.74
N TYR A 250 35.16 -2.50 9.69
CA TYR A 250 34.06 -2.07 10.54
C TYR A 250 33.57 -3.22 11.41
N GLU A 251 33.46 -3.00 12.71
CA GLU A 251 32.96 -4.01 13.64
C GLU A 251 31.50 -3.75 14.03
N CYS A 252 30.66 -4.79 13.99
CA CYS A 252 29.28 -4.70 14.44
C CYS A 252 29.21 -4.69 15.97
N ASN A 253 28.60 -3.66 16.56
CA ASN A 253 28.48 -3.50 18.00
C ASN A 253 27.59 -4.56 18.69
N GLU A 254 26.70 -5.24 17.94
CA GLU A 254 25.83 -6.28 18.53
C GLU A 254 26.41 -7.70 18.47
N CYS A 255 27.20 -8.04 17.45
CA CYS A 255 27.74 -9.40 17.29
C CYS A 255 29.26 -9.48 17.15
N HIS A 256 29.96 -8.35 17.24
CA HIS A 256 31.42 -8.22 17.15
C HIS A 256 32.04 -8.80 15.87
N LYS A 257 31.23 -8.97 14.81
CA LYS A 257 31.74 -9.39 13.50
C LYS A 257 32.36 -8.21 12.78
N GLN A 258 33.56 -8.43 12.28
CA GLN A 258 34.31 -7.45 11.48
C GLN A 258 33.98 -7.61 9.99
N PHE A 259 33.79 -6.48 9.32
CA PHE A 259 33.47 -6.39 7.90
C PHE A 259 34.51 -5.51 7.22
N LYS A 260 35.20 -6.07 6.23
CA LYS A 260 36.08 -5.31 5.35
C LYS A 260 35.27 -4.70 4.22
N LEU A 261 35.19 -3.37 4.15
CA LEU A 261 34.53 -2.68 3.06
C LEU A 261 35.56 -2.41 1.95
N ALA A 262 35.61 -3.30 0.96
CA ALA A 262 36.36 -3.06 -0.26
C ALA A 262 35.63 -2.01 -1.12
N GLY A 263 36.03 -0.75 -0.96
CA GLY A 263 35.44 0.41 -1.62
C GLY A 263 34.10 0.87 -1.02
N SER A 264 33.40 1.74 -1.75
CA SER A 264 32.20 2.46 -1.30
C SER A 264 30.89 1.65 -1.34
N ARG A 265 30.90 0.35 -1.01
CA ARG A 265 29.71 -0.52 -1.08
C ARG A 265 29.12 -0.84 0.30
N PRO A 266 28.36 0.08 0.93
CA PRO A 266 27.77 -0.14 2.24
C PRO A 266 26.64 -1.18 2.27
N SER A 267 26.30 -1.79 1.13
CA SER A 267 25.27 -2.80 1.05
C SER A 267 25.54 -3.98 1.97
N ILE A 268 26.80 -4.39 2.15
CA ILE A 268 27.13 -5.53 3.02
C ILE A 268 26.77 -5.27 4.48
N LEU A 269 27.02 -4.05 4.98
CA LEU A 269 26.64 -3.63 6.32
C LEU A 269 25.12 -3.59 6.45
N LYS A 270 24.40 -2.99 5.48
CA LYS A 270 22.92 -2.96 5.48
C LYS A 270 22.32 -4.36 5.53
N TYR A 271 22.85 -5.32 4.77
CA TYR A 271 22.40 -6.72 4.83
C TYR A 271 22.68 -7.38 6.16
N HIS A 272 23.79 -7.04 6.80
CA HIS A 272 24.11 -7.53 8.12
C HIS A 272 23.14 -6.99 9.17
N VAL A 273 22.87 -5.68 9.17
CA VAL A 273 21.87 -5.04 10.03
C VAL A 273 20.48 -5.66 9.79
N GLY A 274 20.11 -5.90 8.53
CA GLY A 274 18.84 -6.53 8.18
C GLY A 274 18.65 -7.92 8.77
N LYS A 275 19.74 -8.66 9.00
CA LYS A 275 19.69 -9.96 9.70
C LYS A 275 19.45 -9.80 11.20
N HIS A 276 19.98 -8.75 11.82
CA HIS A 276 19.74 -8.47 13.25
C HIS A 276 18.28 -8.06 13.50
N GLU A 277 17.73 -7.23 12.63
CA GLU A 277 16.35 -6.72 12.73
C GLU A 277 15.31 -7.71 12.18
N ASP A 278 15.73 -8.90 11.73
CA ASP A 278 14.89 -9.92 11.07
C ASP A 278 14.02 -9.34 9.94
N TYR A 279 14.55 -8.35 9.23
CA TYR A 279 13.82 -7.70 8.13
C TYR A 279 13.78 -8.64 6.93
N ARG A 280 12.58 -9.07 6.54
CA ARG A 280 12.37 -9.98 5.42
C ARG A 280 11.27 -9.46 4.49
N ILE A 281 11.51 -9.61 3.21
CA ILE A 281 10.57 -9.26 2.13
C ILE A 281 9.83 -10.54 1.73
N LEU A 282 8.51 -10.45 1.61
CA LEU A 282 7.68 -11.54 1.10
C LEU A 282 7.96 -11.75 -0.39
N CYS A 283 7.93 -13.00 -0.85
CA CYS A 283 8.03 -13.27 -2.28
C CYS A 283 6.85 -12.62 -3.02
N PRO A 284 7.09 -11.87 -4.12
CA PRO A 284 6.01 -11.22 -4.87
C PRO A 284 5.11 -12.21 -5.64
N LYS A 285 5.55 -13.47 -5.80
CA LYS A 285 4.78 -14.47 -6.54
C LYS A 285 3.58 -14.96 -5.72
N VAL A 286 2.40 -14.87 -6.32
CA VAL A 286 1.15 -15.33 -5.72
C VAL A 286 1.26 -16.81 -5.33
N GLY A 287 0.92 -17.13 -4.09
CA GLY A 287 1.01 -18.49 -3.54
C GLY A 287 2.38 -18.87 -2.99
N CYS A 288 3.35 -17.95 -2.94
CA CYS A 288 4.64 -18.18 -2.28
C CYS A 288 4.76 -17.37 -0.99
N ASP A 289 4.61 -18.03 0.15
CA ASP A 289 4.66 -17.38 1.47
C ASP A 289 6.09 -17.27 2.04
N LYS A 290 7.12 -17.42 1.20
CA LYS A 290 8.51 -17.36 1.66
C LYS A 290 8.92 -15.92 1.94
N MET A 291 9.40 -15.68 3.16
CA MET A 291 10.00 -14.42 3.60
C MET A 291 11.52 -14.48 3.51
N LEU A 292 12.13 -13.58 2.73
CA LEU A 292 13.54 -13.63 2.35
C LEU A 292 14.20 -12.25 2.47
N LEU A 293 15.51 -12.23 2.72
CA LEU A 293 16.31 -11.00 2.55
C LEU A 293 16.38 -10.62 1.07
N ASN A 294 16.54 -9.33 0.75
CA ASN A 294 16.55 -8.83 -0.64
C ASN A 294 17.56 -9.57 -1.55
N ARG A 295 18.78 -9.86 -1.06
CA ARG A 295 19.76 -10.66 -1.82
C ARG A 295 19.28 -12.09 -2.06
N SER A 296 18.65 -12.71 -1.06
CA SER A 296 18.13 -14.08 -1.13
C SER A 296 16.87 -14.17 -2.00
N LEU A 297 16.09 -13.09 -2.08
CA LEU A 297 14.90 -13.01 -2.93
C LEU A 297 15.25 -13.25 -4.40
N LYS A 298 16.34 -12.65 -4.91
CA LYS A 298 16.78 -12.84 -6.30
C LYS A 298 17.13 -14.30 -6.61
N CYS A 299 17.86 -14.98 -5.71
CA CYS A 299 18.16 -16.41 -5.88
C CYS A 299 16.89 -17.25 -5.78
N HIS A 300 16.05 -16.98 -4.79
CA HIS A 300 14.77 -17.68 -4.61
C HIS A 300 13.87 -17.61 -5.86
N MET A 301 13.76 -16.42 -6.47
CA MET A 301 12.99 -16.23 -7.71
C MET A 301 13.53 -17.10 -8.85
N ARG A 302 14.86 -17.18 -8.99
CA ARG A 302 15.51 -18.02 -10.01
C ARG A 302 15.36 -19.51 -9.72
N ASP A 303 15.56 -19.91 -8.47
CA ASP A 303 15.70 -21.33 -8.11
C ASP A 303 14.35 -22.01 -7.92
N VAL A 304 13.40 -21.33 -7.27
CA VAL A 304 12.07 -21.87 -6.95
C VAL A 304 11.05 -21.53 -8.03
N HIS A 305 11.03 -20.30 -8.53
CA HIS A 305 10.03 -19.88 -9.52
C HIS A 305 10.52 -20.01 -10.96
N LYS A 306 11.82 -20.31 -11.19
CA LYS A 306 12.43 -20.34 -12.53
C LYS A 306 12.18 -19.05 -13.33
N VAL A 307 12.03 -17.93 -12.63
CA VAL A 307 11.72 -16.62 -13.20
C VAL A 307 12.83 -15.64 -12.84
N SER A 308 13.35 -14.93 -13.84
CA SER A 308 14.30 -13.83 -13.60
C SER A 308 13.57 -12.56 -13.10
N MET A 309 14.29 -11.69 -12.40
CA MET A 309 13.74 -10.38 -11.98
C MET A 309 13.21 -9.55 -13.17
N ALA A 310 13.77 -9.75 -14.37
CA ALA A 310 13.35 -9.07 -15.59
C ALA A 310 12.00 -9.59 -16.14
N GLN A 311 11.64 -10.84 -15.84
CA GLN A 311 10.40 -11.48 -16.27
C GLN A 311 9.23 -11.29 -15.29
N LEU A 312 9.46 -10.63 -14.15
CA LEU A 312 8.40 -10.23 -13.25
C LEU A 312 7.42 -9.27 -13.95
N THR A 313 6.13 -9.36 -13.61
CA THR A 313 5.13 -8.41 -14.08
C THR A 313 5.44 -7.01 -13.53
N THR A 314 4.90 -5.96 -14.17
CA THR A 314 5.12 -4.58 -13.73
C THR A 314 4.70 -4.35 -12.27
N SER A 315 3.59 -4.97 -11.84
CA SER A 315 3.11 -4.92 -10.45
C SER A 315 4.08 -5.61 -9.49
N GLU A 316 4.55 -6.82 -9.80
CA GLU A 316 5.53 -7.55 -8.98
C GLU A 316 6.87 -6.80 -8.88
N LYS A 317 7.34 -6.20 -9.98
CA LYS A 317 8.54 -5.36 -9.99
C LYS A 317 8.38 -4.13 -9.11
N GLY A 318 7.24 -3.44 -9.21
CA GLY A 318 6.90 -2.30 -8.38
C GLY A 318 6.95 -2.65 -6.89
N TYR A 319 6.33 -3.77 -6.50
CA TYR A 319 6.38 -4.28 -5.13
C TYR A 319 7.82 -4.55 -4.64
N VAL A 320 8.63 -5.26 -5.42
CA VAL A 320 10.02 -5.56 -5.00
C VAL A 320 10.86 -4.29 -4.91
N SER A 321 10.70 -3.34 -5.84
CA SER A 321 11.37 -2.05 -5.79
C SER A 321 11.01 -1.30 -4.51
N GLU A 322 9.71 -1.18 -4.23
CA GLU A 322 9.25 -0.48 -3.03
C GLU A 322 9.78 -1.13 -1.74
N GLN A 323 9.68 -2.45 -1.61
CA GLN A 323 10.20 -3.15 -0.44
C GLN A 323 11.72 -3.04 -0.31
N SER A 324 12.43 -2.95 -1.44
CA SER A 324 13.87 -2.70 -1.48
C SER A 324 14.22 -1.29 -1.00
N ASP A 325 13.43 -0.28 -1.39
CA ASP A 325 13.64 1.10 -0.99
C ASP A 325 13.34 1.29 0.50
N ILE A 326 12.24 0.73 1.00
CA ILE A 326 11.91 0.71 2.43
C ILE A 326 13.05 0.04 3.22
N PHE A 327 13.52 -1.12 2.76
CA PHE A 327 14.66 -1.80 3.37
C PHE A 327 15.89 -0.90 3.41
N HIS A 328 16.27 -0.28 2.30
CA HIS A 328 17.47 0.56 2.24
C HIS A 328 17.36 1.80 3.12
N THR A 329 16.19 2.43 3.20
CA THR A 329 15.96 3.57 4.09
C THR A 329 16.08 3.15 5.54
N GLN A 330 15.33 2.14 5.98
CA GLN A 330 15.37 1.66 7.36
C GLN A 330 16.77 1.17 7.78
N MET A 331 17.47 0.45 6.89
CA MET A 331 18.82 -0.01 7.18
C MET A 331 19.83 1.13 7.26
N ASN A 332 19.62 2.26 6.56
CA ASN A 332 20.48 3.43 6.70
C ASN A 332 20.28 4.12 8.05
N ASP A 333 19.04 4.19 8.53
CA ASP A 333 18.76 4.78 9.83
C ASP A 333 19.36 3.94 10.97
N LEU A 334 19.37 2.61 10.78
CA LEU A 334 19.89 1.67 11.76
C LEU A 334 21.41 1.44 11.65
N ILE A 335 22.05 1.74 10.52
CA ILE A 335 23.48 1.41 10.34
C ILE A 335 24.36 2.06 11.40
N THR A 336 24.03 3.27 11.82
CA THR A 336 24.77 4.04 12.83
C THR A 336 24.66 3.44 14.24
N LYS A 337 23.56 2.73 14.54
CA LYS A 337 23.36 1.99 15.79
C LYS A 337 24.30 0.78 15.88
N TYR A 338 24.45 0.06 14.77
CA TYR A 338 25.25 -1.17 14.72
C TYR A 338 26.73 -0.92 14.40
N PHE A 339 27.02 0.15 13.67
CA PHE A 339 28.37 0.53 13.24
C PHE A 339 28.58 2.03 13.54
N PRO A 340 28.87 2.40 14.79
CA PRO A 340 29.02 3.81 15.18
C PRO A 340 30.17 4.51 14.44
N ASP A 341 31.21 3.76 14.05
CA ASP A 341 32.36 4.29 13.29
C ASP A 341 32.07 4.39 11.79
N TYR A 342 30.97 3.82 11.30
CA TYR A 342 30.59 3.92 9.90
C TYR A 342 30.10 5.32 9.56
N ARG A 343 30.84 6.02 8.69
CA ARG A 343 30.45 7.31 8.11
C ARG A 343 30.18 7.13 6.63
N ASP A 344 28.94 7.35 6.20
CA ASP A 344 28.60 7.23 4.77
C ASP A 344 29.45 8.22 3.94
N PRO A 345 30.30 7.74 3.01
CA PRO A 345 31.13 8.60 2.19
C PRO A 345 30.32 9.62 1.37
N ARG A 346 29.07 9.29 1.02
CA ARG A 346 28.17 10.19 0.29
C ARG A 346 27.74 11.38 1.14
N ILE A 347 27.51 11.16 2.43
CA ILE A 347 27.21 12.24 3.38
C ILE A 347 28.45 13.09 3.63
N GLN A 348 29.66 12.51 3.60
CA GLN A 348 30.90 13.31 3.71
C GLN A 348 31.12 14.20 2.48
N SER A 349 30.81 13.70 1.28
CA SER A 349 31.00 14.50 0.06
C SER A 349 30.13 15.76 0.01
N SER A 350 28.95 15.79 0.66
CA SER A 350 28.12 17.01 0.70
C SER A 350 28.63 18.06 1.69
N LYS A 351 29.40 17.66 2.72
CA LYS A 351 30.02 18.59 3.68
C LYS A 351 31.37 19.14 3.20
N ARG A 352 32.10 18.41 2.34
CA ARG A 352 33.43 18.80 1.85
C ARG A 352 33.43 20.07 0.98
N TRP A 353 32.31 20.42 0.36
CA TRP A 353 32.19 21.65 -0.44
C TRP A 353 32.07 22.95 0.38
N LYS A 354 31.88 22.86 1.70
CA LYS A 354 31.74 24.06 2.56
C LYS A 354 33.06 24.65 3.06
N GLY A 355 34.21 24.14 2.60
CA GLY A 355 35.54 24.52 3.12
C GLY A 355 36.51 25.06 2.06
N ILE A 356 36.04 25.45 0.88
CA ILE A 356 36.86 26.24 -0.04
C ILE A 356 36.86 27.68 0.51
N PRO A 357 38.03 28.28 0.86
CA PRO A 357 38.11 29.65 1.34
C PRO A 357 37.42 30.59 0.36
N ARG A 358 36.55 31.48 0.89
CA ARG A 358 35.76 32.44 0.10
C ARG A 358 36.58 33.61 -0.42
N ASP A 359 37.87 33.64 -0.12
CA ASP A 359 38.66 34.87 -0.11
C ASP A 359 39.32 35.19 -1.47
N VAL A 360 38.84 34.60 -2.59
CA VAL A 360 39.48 34.74 -3.92
C VAL A 360 38.53 35.28 -5.00
N PHE A 361 37.26 35.52 -4.69
CA PHE A 361 36.31 36.13 -5.63
C PHE A 361 35.49 37.20 -4.90
N ASP A 362 36.02 38.42 -4.84
CA ASP A 362 35.25 39.64 -4.57
C ASP A 362 34.40 39.96 -5.81
N ILE A 363 33.40 39.12 -6.08
CA ILE A 363 32.28 39.46 -6.95
C ILE A 363 31.17 39.82 -5.96
N ASP A 364 30.52 40.98 -6.15
CA ASP A 364 29.47 41.48 -5.27
C ASP A 364 28.35 40.42 -5.12
N ASP A 365 28.42 39.65 -4.02
CA ASP A 365 27.62 38.45 -3.71
C ASP A 365 26.09 38.74 -3.71
N ASP A 366 25.71 40.01 -3.60
CA ASP A 366 24.31 40.45 -3.55
C ASP A 366 23.62 40.36 -4.92
N ASP A 367 24.35 40.61 -6.02
CA ASP A 367 23.79 40.55 -7.38
C ASP A 367 23.67 39.10 -7.88
N GLU A 368 24.66 38.24 -7.56
CA GLU A 368 24.60 36.82 -7.94
C GLU A 368 23.54 36.06 -7.14
N ARG A 369 23.36 36.38 -5.85
CA ARG A 369 22.26 35.83 -5.04
C ARG A 369 20.90 36.26 -5.59
N SER A 370 20.74 37.53 -5.96
CA SER A 370 19.49 38.06 -6.55
C SER A 370 19.14 37.34 -7.87
N MET A 371 20.12 37.17 -8.76
CA MET A 371 19.94 36.45 -10.02
C MET A 371 19.63 34.97 -9.81
N ALA A 372 20.27 34.32 -8.83
CA ALA A 372 20.00 32.92 -8.48
C ALA A 372 18.61 32.72 -7.86
N GLU A 373 18.14 33.66 -7.02
CA GLU A 373 16.79 33.64 -6.45
C GLU A 373 15.73 33.85 -7.53
N GLN A 374 15.94 34.78 -8.46
CA GLN A 374 15.03 34.99 -9.59
C GLN A 374 15.00 33.78 -10.54
N ALA A 375 16.15 33.17 -10.82
CA ALA A 375 16.25 31.96 -11.64
C ALA A 375 15.60 30.75 -10.95
N ASN A 376 15.74 30.62 -9.63
CA ASN A 376 15.05 29.57 -8.86
C ASN A 376 13.54 29.81 -8.81
N GLY A 377 13.07 31.05 -8.64
CA GLY A 377 11.66 31.40 -8.70
C GLY A 377 11.02 31.07 -10.06
N GLN A 378 11.70 31.39 -11.17
CA GLN A 378 11.23 30.99 -12.51
C GLN A 378 11.24 29.47 -12.70
N ARG A 379 12.24 28.76 -12.17
CA ARG A 379 12.28 27.28 -12.22
C ARG A 379 11.15 26.65 -11.41
N GLU A 380 10.82 27.20 -10.25
CA GLU A 380 9.71 26.72 -9.42
C GLU A 380 8.35 26.97 -10.09
N LEU A 381 8.13 28.16 -10.66
CA LEU A 381 6.90 28.47 -11.41
C LEU A 381 6.72 27.49 -12.60
N THR A 382 7.77 27.28 -13.41
CA THR A 382 7.68 26.32 -14.53
C THR A 382 7.55 24.85 -14.08
N ALA A 383 7.96 24.52 -12.86
CA ALA A 383 7.77 23.19 -12.30
C ALA A 383 6.36 23.00 -11.71
N GLU A 384 5.75 24.06 -11.19
CA GLU A 384 4.36 24.07 -10.75
C GLU A 384 3.39 24.04 -11.93
N GLU A 385 3.64 24.82 -12.98
CA GLU A 385 2.88 24.75 -14.23
C GLU A 385 2.93 23.36 -14.85
N ARG A 386 4.13 22.75 -14.97
CA ARG A 386 4.28 21.38 -15.45
C ARG A 386 3.55 20.35 -14.57
N ARG A 387 3.51 20.56 -13.25
CA ARG A 387 2.74 19.70 -12.33
C ARG A 387 1.23 19.86 -12.52
N SER A 388 0.76 21.09 -12.71
CA SER A 388 -0.64 21.39 -13.00
C SER A 388 -1.10 20.76 -14.33
N GLU A 389 -0.32 20.91 -15.39
CA GLU A 389 -0.60 20.29 -16.70
C GLU A 389 -0.64 18.77 -16.63
N LEU A 390 0.31 18.15 -15.91
CA LEU A 390 0.35 16.70 -15.75
C LEU A 390 -0.83 16.17 -14.92
N ASN A 391 -1.28 16.93 -13.92
CA ASN A 391 -2.50 16.60 -13.17
C ASN A 391 -3.76 16.75 -14.03
N ALA A 392 -3.86 17.81 -14.83
CA ALA A 392 -4.96 18.01 -15.77
C ALA A 392 -5.03 16.86 -16.80
N GLU A 393 -3.89 16.44 -17.34
CA GLU A 393 -3.82 15.31 -18.27
C GLU A 393 -4.26 14.00 -17.62
N ARG A 394 -3.84 13.74 -16.38
CA ARG A 394 -4.30 12.57 -15.62
C ARG A 394 -5.81 12.58 -15.40
N ILE A 395 -6.40 13.72 -15.02
CA ILE A 395 -7.86 13.85 -14.87
C ILE A 395 -8.56 13.56 -16.21
N ARG A 396 -8.00 14.04 -17.34
CA ARG A 396 -8.52 13.73 -18.69
C ARG A 396 -8.48 12.22 -18.97
N THR A 397 -7.35 11.56 -18.72
CA THR A 397 -7.21 10.11 -18.96
C THR A 397 -8.18 9.28 -18.10
N TYR A 398 -8.34 9.62 -16.81
CA TYR A 398 -9.25 8.90 -15.93
C TYR A 398 -10.72 9.06 -16.34
N THR A 399 -11.12 10.28 -16.70
CA THR A 399 -12.52 10.57 -17.02
C THR A 399 -12.92 10.11 -18.43
N ALA A 400 -11.95 9.75 -19.28
CA ALA A 400 -12.23 9.13 -20.58
C ALA A 400 -12.95 7.77 -20.45
N ASN A 401 -12.64 7.00 -19.40
CA ASN A 401 -13.21 5.66 -19.17
C ASN A 401 -14.51 5.67 -18.36
N VAL A 402 -14.92 6.83 -17.85
CA VAL A 402 -16.16 6.99 -17.08
C VAL A 402 -17.35 7.15 -18.05
N PRO A 403 -18.52 6.54 -17.80
CA PRO A 403 -19.73 6.76 -18.59
C PRO A 403 -20.08 8.25 -18.68
N ALA A 404 -20.55 8.70 -19.86
CA ALA A 404 -20.71 10.13 -20.17
C ALA A 404 -21.55 10.89 -19.13
N GLU A 405 -22.59 10.24 -18.59
CA GLU A 405 -23.49 10.78 -17.57
C GLU A 405 -22.81 11.14 -16.24
N TYR A 406 -21.71 10.49 -15.87
CA TYR A 406 -20.97 10.76 -14.62
C TYR A 406 -19.66 11.53 -14.82
N ARG A 407 -19.28 11.85 -16.07
CA ARG A 407 -17.96 12.43 -16.36
C ARG A 407 -17.76 13.79 -15.70
N GLU A 408 -18.74 14.68 -15.73
CA GLU A 408 -18.60 16.02 -15.15
C GLU A 408 -18.57 16.01 -13.62
N GLU A 409 -19.42 15.18 -13.00
CA GLU A 409 -19.44 15.04 -11.54
C GLU A 409 -18.12 14.45 -11.03
N ILE A 410 -17.61 13.41 -11.68
CA ILE A 410 -16.32 12.82 -11.33
C ILE A 410 -15.15 13.79 -11.60
N ARG A 411 -15.19 14.57 -12.69
CA ARG A 411 -14.18 15.64 -12.92
C ARG A 411 -14.22 16.72 -11.85
N ALA A 412 -15.41 17.13 -11.41
CA ALA A 412 -15.55 18.14 -10.36
C ALA A 412 -14.95 17.64 -9.03
N ILE A 413 -15.28 16.41 -8.62
CA ILE A 413 -14.72 15.78 -7.41
C ILE A 413 -13.20 15.66 -7.51
N LEU A 414 -12.67 15.20 -8.66
CA LEU A 414 -11.23 15.05 -8.84
C LEU A 414 -10.49 16.39 -8.85
N ARG A 415 -11.04 17.44 -9.48
CA ARG A 415 -10.45 18.79 -9.45
C ARG A 415 -10.37 19.34 -8.02
N GLU A 416 -11.48 19.27 -7.28
CA GLU A 416 -11.55 19.74 -5.90
C GLU A 416 -10.57 18.99 -4.98
N GLN A 417 -10.37 17.69 -5.21
CA GLN A 417 -9.38 16.89 -4.46
C GLN A 417 -7.94 17.27 -4.81
N VAL A 418 -7.64 17.58 -6.08
CA VAL A 418 -6.30 18.03 -6.49
C VAL A 418 -5.98 19.39 -5.90
N GLU A 419 -6.92 20.33 -5.96
CA GLU A 419 -6.76 21.69 -5.40
C GLU A 419 -6.64 21.68 -3.88
N ARG A 420 -7.51 20.93 -3.18
CA ARG A 420 -7.50 20.89 -1.70
C ARG A 420 -6.25 20.27 -1.13
N THR A 421 -5.67 19.31 -1.83
CA THR A 421 -4.58 18.56 -1.25
C THR A 421 -3.24 19.28 -1.42
N ASN A 422 -3.00 20.09 -2.46
CA ASN A 422 -1.67 20.68 -2.75
C ASN A 422 -0.50 19.66 -2.57
N TYR A 423 -0.83 18.37 -2.63
CA TYR A 423 -0.03 17.23 -2.23
C TYR A 423 0.16 16.39 -3.48
N ASP A 424 1.33 15.78 -3.59
CA ASP A 424 1.65 14.81 -4.62
C ASP A 424 0.45 13.93 -4.96
N PHE A 425 -0.11 14.14 -6.15
CA PHE A 425 -1.19 13.35 -6.74
C PHE A 425 -0.90 11.84 -6.65
N VAL A 426 0.38 11.47 -6.62
CA VAL A 426 0.83 10.08 -6.42
C VAL A 426 0.37 9.51 -5.08
N GLY A 427 0.37 10.30 -4.00
CA GLY A 427 -0.09 9.89 -2.68
C GLY A 427 -1.61 9.79 -2.57
N SER A 428 -2.37 10.68 -3.24
CA SER A 428 -3.82 10.58 -3.32
C SER A 428 -4.27 9.45 -4.25
N GLN A 429 -3.57 9.23 -5.37
CA GLN A 429 -3.79 8.11 -6.29
C GLN A 429 -3.59 6.77 -5.57
N ARG A 430 -2.54 6.64 -4.77
CA ARG A 430 -2.31 5.43 -3.97
C ARG A 430 -3.41 5.19 -2.94
N ARG A 431 -3.90 6.25 -2.29
CA ARG A 431 -5.04 6.15 -1.36
C ARG A 431 -6.33 5.77 -2.07
N LEU A 432 -6.59 6.34 -3.26
CA LEU A 432 -7.75 6.01 -4.08
C LEU A 432 -7.68 4.56 -4.57
N GLU A 433 -6.50 4.09 -5.00
CA GLU A 433 -6.29 2.70 -5.41
C GLU A 433 -6.53 1.72 -4.24
N ILE A 434 -6.05 2.06 -3.04
CA ILE A 434 -6.32 1.29 -1.82
C ILE A 434 -7.83 1.27 -1.51
N LEU A 435 -8.53 2.38 -1.67
CA LEU A 435 -9.97 2.46 -1.46
C LEU A 435 -10.74 1.63 -2.49
N LEU A 436 -10.41 1.72 -3.77
CA LEU A 436 -11.01 0.92 -4.84
C LEU A 436 -10.78 -0.58 -4.61
N GLN A 437 -9.55 -0.99 -4.26
CA GLN A 437 -9.26 -2.38 -3.89
C GLN A 437 -10.02 -2.84 -2.63
N SER A 438 -10.31 -1.92 -1.70
CA SER A 438 -11.16 -2.23 -0.54
C SER A 438 -12.61 -2.45 -0.95
N ILE A 439 -13.16 -1.59 -1.82
CA ILE A 439 -14.50 -1.70 -2.38
C ILE A 439 -14.67 -3.02 -3.14
N ASP A 440 -13.72 -3.38 -4.01
CA ASP A 440 -13.75 -4.64 -4.75
C ASP A 440 -13.73 -5.86 -3.81
N ARG A 441 -12.91 -5.81 -2.75
CA ARG A 441 -12.89 -6.89 -1.73
C ARG A 441 -14.22 -7.01 -1.00
N MET A 442 -14.90 -5.90 -0.70
CA MET A 442 -16.24 -5.91 -0.10
C MET A 442 -17.27 -6.48 -1.07
N ARG A 443 -17.26 -6.04 -2.33
CA ARG A 443 -18.13 -6.56 -3.40
C ARG A 443 -17.98 -8.08 -3.56
N GLN A 444 -16.76 -8.59 -3.70
CA GLN A 444 -16.48 -10.03 -3.80
C GLN A 444 -16.92 -10.82 -2.55
N ARG A 445 -16.89 -10.19 -1.37
CA ARG A 445 -17.41 -10.81 -0.14
C ARG A 445 -18.93 -10.87 -0.15
N MET A 446 -19.60 -9.81 -0.60
CA MET A 446 -21.06 -9.79 -0.77
C MET A 446 -21.52 -10.81 -1.81
N GLU A 447 -20.87 -10.90 -2.97
CA GLU A 447 -21.16 -11.90 -4.00
C GLU A 447 -21.03 -13.33 -3.47
N ARG A 448 -20.00 -13.61 -2.65
CA ARG A 448 -19.85 -14.93 -1.99
C ARG A 448 -20.98 -15.23 -1.01
N LEU A 449 -21.41 -14.24 -0.22
CA LEU A 449 -22.53 -14.40 0.72
C LEU A 449 -23.85 -14.61 -0.03
N LEU A 450 -24.11 -13.85 -1.10
CA LEU A 450 -25.28 -14.02 -1.95
C LEU A 450 -25.31 -15.41 -2.61
N ASN A 451 -24.17 -15.89 -3.10
CA ASN A 451 -24.05 -17.25 -3.65
C ASN A 451 -24.30 -18.34 -2.58
N GLN A 452 -23.82 -18.15 -1.35
CA GLN A 452 -24.10 -19.09 -0.25
C GLN A 452 -25.59 -19.11 0.13
N LEU A 453 -26.22 -17.94 0.18
CA LEU A 453 -27.66 -17.82 0.45
C LEU A 453 -28.49 -18.45 -0.67
N SER A 454 -28.13 -18.21 -1.94
CA SER A 454 -28.80 -18.79 -3.11
C SER A 454 -28.73 -20.33 -3.11
N ARG A 455 -27.62 -20.92 -2.65
CA ARG A 455 -27.51 -22.38 -2.50
C ARG A 455 -28.36 -22.93 -1.36
N ARG A 456 -28.56 -22.16 -0.29
CA ARG A 456 -29.27 -22.60 0.91
C ARG A 456 -30.78 -22.46 0.79
N TYR A 457 -31.25 -21.52 -0.03
CA TYR A 457 -32.66 -21.20 -0.22
C TYR A 457 -33.01 -21.10 -1.70
N PRO A 458 -33.05 -22.23 -2.44
CA PRO A 458 -33.36 -22.22 -3.87
C PRO A 458 -34.78 -21.69 -4.17
N GLU A 459 -35.72 -21.84 -3.25
CA GLU A 459 -37.08 -21.27 -3.32
C GLU A 459 -37.12 -19.74 -3.15
N HIS A 460 -36.09 -19.17 -2.52
CA HIS A 460 -35.91 -17.72 -2.37
C HIS A 460 -34.87 -17.19 -3.35
N ARG A 461 -34.82 -17.77 -4.56
CA ARG A 461 -34.12 -17.19 -5.71
C ARG A 461 -34.85 -15.93 -6.16
N LEU A 462 -34.93 -14.95 -5.25
CA LEU A 462 -35.08 -13.54 -5.55
C LEU A 462 -34.10 -13.28 -6.67
N ARG A 463 -34.63 -12.85 -7.81
CA ARG A 463 -33.84 -12.30 -8.89
C ARG A 463 -33.13 -11.08 -8.31
N PHE A 464 -31.98 -11.29 -7.69
CA PHE A 464 -30.96 -10.27 -7.59
C PHE A 464 -30.45 -10.11 -9.04
N SER A 465 -31.24 -9.43 -9.87
CA SER A 465 -30.69 -8.78 -11.06
C SER A 465 -29.60 -7.86 -10.54
N GLY A 466 -28.42 -7.89 -11.16
CA GLY A 466 -27.23 -7.16 -10.73
C GLY A 466 -27.34 -5.63 -10.85
N GLU A 467 -28.54 -5.08 -10.72
CA GLU A 467 -28.86 -3.65 -10.74
C GLU A 467 -28.86 -3.03 -9.33
N ASN A 468 -28.94 -3.84 -8.27
CA ASN A 468 -28.80 -3.41 -6.85
C ASN A 468 -27.46 -3.85 -6.28
#